data_AF-A0A0D9ZWH4-F1
#
_entry.id   AF-A0A0D9ZWH4-F1
#
_cell.length_a   1.000
_cell.length_b   1.000
_cell.length_c   1.000
_cell.angle_alpha   90.00
_cell.angle_beta   90.00
_cell.angle_gamma   90.00
#
_symmetry.space_group_name_H-M   'P 1'
#
loop_
_entity.id
_entity.type
_entity.pdbx_description
1 polymer ?
#
loop_
_entity_poly.entity_id
_entity_poly.type
_entity_poly.pdbx_seq_one_letter_code
_entity_poly.pdbx_strand_id
1 'polypeptide(L)'
;MQKKDDGDWWLYFGHDNNNLSPVGFWSSTWGGYTESTIGNPSPAMGNGQWPGENSASFRDLKFVDANGQGYDPAPWPAGLLLLSTNKNCYQVSPYLDSVFHFGGPGGCTRL
;
A
#
# COMPACT_ATOMS: atom_id res chain seq x y z
N MET A 1 -10.42 -20.39 -16.10
CA MET A 1 -10.46 -18.94 -16.39
C MET A 1 -11.11 -18.26 -15.20
N GLN A 2 -10.35 -17.47 -14.43
CA GLN A 2 -10.87 -16.69 -13.31
C GLN A 2 -11.72 -15.53 -13.83
N LYS A 3 -12.75 -15.16 -13.07
CA LYS A 3 -13.80 -14.23 -13.51
C LYS A 3 -13.48 -12.82 -13.02
N LYS A 4 -14.01 -11.82 -13.74
CA LYS A 4 -13.90 -10.39 -13.43
C LYS A 4 -14.41 -10.02 -12.03
N ASP A 5 -15.20 -10.89 -11.41
CA ASP A 5 -15.83 -10.71 -10.10
C ASP A 5 -14.96 -11.20 -8.92
N ASP A 6 -13.78 -11.75 -9.20
CA ASP A 6 -12.91 -12.32 -8.14
C ASP A 6 -12.21 -11.23 -7.29
N GLY A 7 -12.42 -9.95 -7.59
CA GLY A 7 -11.94 -8.81 -6.77
C GLY A 7 -10.49 -8.42 -7.05
N ASP A 8 -9.94 -8.93 -8.13
CA ASP A 8 -8.53 -8.85 -8.45
C ASP A 8 -8.26 -7.78 -9.53
N TRP A 9 -7.22 -7.00 -9.28
CA TRP A 9 -6.93 -5.77 -10.03
C TRP A 9 -5.84 -6.03 -11.08
N TRP A 10 -5.99 -5.43 -12.26
CA TRP A 10 -4.94 -5.38 -13.26
C TRP A 10 -3.91 -4.31 -12.89
N LEU A 11 -2.66 -4.72 -12.68
CA LEU A 11 -1.56 -3.80 -12.48
C LEU A 11 -1.05 -3.34 -13.84
N TYR A 12 -1.01 -2.02 -14.03
CA TYR A 12 -0.38 -1.38 -15.18
C TYR A 12 0.86 -0.62 -14.71
N PHE A 13 1.99 -0.81 -15.39
CA PHE A 13 3.27 -0.20 -15.07
C PHE A 13 3.82 0.57 -16.28
N GLY A 14 4.33 1.77 -16.05
CA GLY A 14 4.92 2.62 -17.08
C GLY A 14 5.75 3.74 -16.45
N HIS A 15 6.70 4.29 -17.20
CA HIS A 15 7.54 5.41 -16.75
C HIS A 15 6.79 6.75 -16.72
N ASP A 16 5.68 6.84 -17.46
CA ASP A 16 4.76 7.96 -17.50
C ASP A 16 3.32 7.46 -17.72
N ASN A 17 2.34 8.35 -17.55
CA ASN A 17 0.92 8.02 -17.70
C ASN A 17 0.51 7.67 -19.14
N ASN A 18 1.38 7.90 -20.12
CA ASN A 18 1.09 7.67 -21.54
C ASN A 18 1.60 6.30 -22.02
N ASN A 19 2.45 5.63 -21.24
CA ASN A 19 3.10 4.37 -21.61
C ASN A 19 2.93 3.29 -20.55
N LEU A 20 1.68 3.09 -20.11
CA LEU A 20 1.33 2.07 -19.13
C LEU A 20 1.12 0.70 -19.82
N SER A 21 1.89 -0.32 -19.40
CA SER A 21 1.77 -1.70 -19.88
C SER A 21 1.17 -2.61 -18.81
N PRO A 22 0.23 -3.52 -19.14
CA PRO A 22 -0.31 -4.48 -18.19
C PRO A 22 0.78 -5.47 -17.78
N VAL A 23 1.08 -5.57 -16.49
CA VAL A 23 2.17 -6.41 -15.96
C VAL A 23 1.69 -7.63 -15.17
N GLY A 24 0.40 -7.69 -14.84
CA GLY A 24 -0.19 -8.88 -14.24
C GLY A 24 -1.28 -8.57 -13.22
N PHE A 25 -1.58 -9.59 -12.44
CA PHE A 25 -2.71 -9.65 -11.52
C PHE A 25 -2.18 -9.60 -10.09
N TRP A 26 -2.70 -8.69 -9.26
CA TRP A 26 -2.17 -8.44 -7.92
C TRP A 26 -3.28 -8.34 -6.88
N SER A 27 -3.01 -8.80 -5.65
CA SER A 27 -3.95 -8.66 -4.53
C SER A 27 -4.08 -7.18 -4.14
N SER A 28 -5.25 -6.75 -3.70
CA SER A 28 -5.62 -5.33 -3.53
C SER A 28 -4.91 -4.57 -2.39
N THR A 29 -3.77 -5.05 -1.89
CA THR A 29 -3.04 -4.44 -0.77
C THR A 29 -1.83 -3.65 -1.25
N TRP A 30 -1.78 -2.36 -0.87
CA TRP A 30 -0.66 -1.45 -1.13
C TRP A 30 0.03 -1.12 0.18
N GLY A 31 1.36 -1.21 0.23
CA GLY A 31 2.09 -0.91 1.45
C GLY A 31 3.51 -1.44 1.47
N GLY A 32 4.04 -1.58 2.68
CA GLY A 32 5.33 -2.19 2.95
C GLY A 32 5.20 -3.53 3.67
N TYR A 33 6.21 -4.38 3.50
CA TYR A 33 6.34 -5.64 4.23
C TYR A 33 7.75 -5.74 4.79
N THR A 34 7.85 -6.24 6.02
CA THR A 34 9.11 -6.51 6.72
C THR A 34 9.00 -7.85 7.41
N GLU A 35 10.08 -8.62 7.38
CA GLU A 35 10.15 -9.93 8.02
C GLU A 35 11.42 -10.04 8.86
N SER A 36 11.31 -10.74 9.98
CA SER A 36 12.45 -11.20 10.78
C SER A 36 12.26 -12.64 11.21
N THR A 37 13.37 -13.32 11.46
CA THR A 37 13.37 -14.66 12.04
C THR A 37 12.91 -14.62 13.50
N ILE A 38 12.35 -15.73 13.98
CA ILE A 38 11.86 -15.85 15.37
C ILE A 38 12.98 -15.49 16.35
N GLY A 39 12.64 -14.70 17.36
CA GLY A 39 13.59 -14.22 18.36
C GLY A 39 14.45 -13.02 17.92
N ASN A 40 14.44 -12.62 16.65
CA ASN A 40 15.16 -11.46 16.16
C ASN A 40 14.25 -10.24 15.99
N PRO A 41 14.75 -9.02 16.34
CA PRO A 41 14.02 -7.79 16.14
C PRO A 41 13.75 -7.55 14.65
N SER A 42 12.55 -7.10 14.34
CA SER A 42 12.14 -6.78 12.98
C SER A 42 12.92 -5.57 12.42
N PRO A 43 13.23 -5.54 11.11
CA PRO A 43 13.95 -4.41 10.52
C PRO A 43 13.06 -3.16 10.43
N ALA A 44 13.68 -2.00 10.23
CA ALA A 44 12.98 -0.76 9.92
C ALA A 44 12.19 -0.86 8.60
N MET A 45 11.03 -0.20 8.53
CA MET A 45 10.25 -0.07 7.30
C MET A 45 10.37 1.34 6.73
N GLY A 46 10.63 1.44 5.42
CA GLY A 46 10.85 2.72 4.75
C GLY A 46 12.13 3.38 5.27
N ASN A 47 12.02 4.60 5.78
CA ASN A 47 13.12 5.36 6.38
C ASN A 47 13.34 5.05 7.89
N GLY A 48 12.60 4.09 8.46
CA GLY A 48 12.69 3.76 9.89
C GLY A 48 12.04 4.78 10.82
N GLN A 49 11.33 5.77 10.30
CA GLN A 49 10.56 6.73 11.08
C GLN A 49 9.08 6.35 11.07
N TRP A 50 8.33 6.90 12.03
CA TRP A 50 6.87 6.83 11.99
C TRP A 50 6.32 7.54 10.74
N PRO A 51 5.11 7.17 10.27
CA PRO A 51 4.50 7.79 9.09
C PRO A 51 4.50 9.32 9.17
N GLY A 52 5.03 9.95 8.13
CA GLY A 52 5.14 11.39 7.99
C GLY A 52 5.71 11.75 6.61
N GLU A 53 5.84 13.05 6.34
CA GLU A 53 6.17 13.60 5.02
C GLU A 53 7.40 12.95 4.34
N ASN A 54 8.41 12.60 5.14
CA ASN A 54 9.68 12.01 4.68
C ASN A 54 9.69 10.47 4.69
N SER A 55 8.61 9.83 5.08
CA SER A 55 8.47 8.38 5.16
C SER A 55 8.02 7.81 3.81
N ALA A 56 8.11 6.49 3.67
CA ALA A 56 7.62 5.82 2.47
C ALA A 56 6.13 6.16 2.26
N SER A 57 5.73 6.38 1.01
CA SER A 57 4.36 6.83 0.70
C SER A 57 3.86 6.30 -0.63
N PHE A 58 2.55 6.20 -0.73
CA PHE A 58 1.82 6.04 -1.99
C PHE A 58 1.01 7.31 -2.23
N ARG A 59 1.04 7.80 -3.47
CA ARG A 59 0.39 9.05 -3.89
C ARG A 59 -0.46 8.81 -5.13
N ASP A 60 -1.48 9.65 -5.30
CA ASP A 60 -2.33 9.73 -6.49
C ASP A 60 -2.96 8.38 -6.88
N LEU A 61 -3.45 7.65 -5.87
CA LEU A 61 -4.12 6.36 -6.08
C LEU A 61 -5.45 6.56 -6.81
N LYS A 62 -5.64 5.79 -7.88
CA LYS A 62 -6.89 5.73 -8.64
C LYS A 62 -7.36 4.29 -8.81
N PHE A 63 -8.67 4.11 -8.71
CA PHE A 63 -9.33 2.88 -9.13
C PHE A 63 -9.75 3.01 -10.59
N VAL A 64 -9.76 1.89 -11.30
CA VAL A 64 -10.16 1.85 -12.71
C VAL A 64 -11.44 1.04 -12.80
N ASP A 65 -12.47 1.61 -13.41
CA ASP A 65 -13.75 0.93 -13.59
C ASP A 65 -13.72 -0.08 -14.75
N ALA A 66 -14.83 -0.77 -14.96
CA ALA A 66 -14.98 -1.75 -16.02
C ALA A 66 -14.80 -1.18 -17.45
N ASN A 67 -14.92 0.14 -17.61
CA ASN A 67 -14.78 0.87 -18.88
C ASN A 67 -13.35 1.45 -19.05
N GLY A 68 -12.44 1.22 -18.11
CA GLY A 68 -11.10 1.77 -18.13
C GLY A 68 -11.01 3.21 -17.62
N GLN A 69 -12.08 3.75 -17.03
CA GLN A 69 -12.08 5.10 -16.48
C GLN A 69 -11.50 5.10 -15.05
N GLY A 70 -10.47 5.92 -14.84
CA GLY A 70 -9.88 6.16 -13.52
C GLY A 70 -10.77 7.07 -12.65
N TYR A 71 -10.97 6.70 -11.40
CA TYR A 71 -11.68 7.49 -10.38
C TYR A 71 -10.96 7.41 -9.03
N ASP A 72 -11.11 8.46 -8.22
CA ASP A 72 -10.47 8.53 -6.91
C ASP A 72 -11.18 7.61 -5.89
N PRO A 73 -10.46 6.98 -4.95
CA PRO A 73 -11.07 6.25 -3.86
C PRO A 73 -11.95 7.18 -3.01
N ALA A 74 -12.99 6.64 -2.40
CA ALA A 74 -13.83 7.42 -1.49
C ALA A 74 -12.99 8.00 -0.33
N PRO A 75 -13.37 9.16 0.23
CA PRO A 75 -12.66 9.75 1.36
C PRO A 75 -12.52 8.78 2.53
N TRP A 76 -11.41 8.86 3.26
CA TRP A 76 -11.22 8.07 4.47
C TRP A 76 -12.32 8.38 5.50
N PRO A 77 -12.89 7.36 6.19
CA PRO A 77 -12.49 5.94 6.22
C PRO A 77 -13.22 5.03 5.21
N ALA A 78 -14.03 5.57 4.30
CA ALA A 78 -14.91 4.75 3.45
C ALA A 78 -14.21 4.12 2.25
N GLY A 79 -13.15 4.73 1.70
CA GLY A 79 -12.52 4.23 0.46
C GLY A 79 -11.37 3.25 0.65
N LEU A 80 -10.46 3.50 1.61
CA LEU A 80 -9.28 2.67 1.84
C LEU A 80 -9.22 2.19 3.29
N LEU A 81 -9.07 0.87 3.44
CA LEU A 81 -8.84 0.24 4.73
C LEU A 81 -7.36 0.29 5.10
N LEU A 82 -7.05 0.84 6.27
CA LEU A 82 -5.70 0.91 6.80
C LEU A 82 -5.39 -0.34 7.63
N LEU A 83 -4.36 -1.09 7.23
CA LEU A 83 -3.93 -2.31 7.91
C LEU A 83 -2.50 -2.17 8.44
N SER A 84 -2.29 -2.54 9.70
CA SER A 84 -0.96 -2.76 10.28
C SER A 84 -1.01 -4.00 11.16
N THR A 85 -0.13 -4.96 10.87
CA THR A 85 -0.02 -6.22 11.60
C THR A 85 0.61 -6.05 12.98
N ASN A 86 1.44 -5.02 13.19
CA ASN A 86 2.02 -4.70 14.49
C ASN A 86 2.15 -3.18 14.69
N LYS A 87 1.13 -2.57 15.30
CA LYS A 87 1.00 -1.12 15.50
C LYS A 87 2.08 -0.49 16.40
N ASN A 88 2.78 -1.32 17.17
CA ASN A 88 3.88 -0.88 18.03
C ASN A 88 5.20 -0.71 17.27
N CYS A 89 5.30 -1.25 16.05
CA CYS A 89 6.52 -1.15 15.24
C CYS A 89 6.31 -0.59 13.84
N TYR A 90 5.09 -0.70 13.31
CA TYR A 90 4.73 -0.21 11.99
C TYR A 90 3.36 0.45 12.01
N GLN A 91 3.23 1.56 11.29
CA GLN A 91 1.98 2.28 11.15
C GLN A 91 1.77 2.74 9.72
N VAL A 92 0.55 3.13 9.44
CA VAL A 92 0.12 3.76 8.19
C VAL A 92 -0.74 4.96 8.54
N SER A 93 -0.53 6.09 7.88
CA SER A 93 -1.35 7.28 8.04
C SER A 93 -2.69 7.11 7.32
N PRO A 94 -3.72 7.88 7.68
CA PRO A 94 -4.90 8.04 6.82
C PRO A 94 -4.50 8.47 5.40
N TYR A 95 -5.31 8.04 4.42
CA TYR A 95 -5.22 8.55 3.05
C TYR A 95 -5.95 9.88 2.97
N LEU A 96 -5.19 10.96 2.93
CA LEU A 96 -5.67 12.34 2.87
C LEU A 96 -4.86 13.05 1.79
N ASP A 97 -5.49 14.01 1.10
CA ASP A 97 -4.84 14.80 0.05
C ASP A 97 -4.09 13.95 -0.98
N SER A 98 -4.73 12.84 -1.39
CA SER A 98 -4.19 11.86 -2.34
C SER A 98 -2.89 11.18 -1.92
N VAL A 99 -2.55 11.13 -0.63
CA VAL A 99 -1.35 10.46 -0.12
C VAL A 99 -1.62 9.68 1.16
N PHE A 100 -0.95 8.55 1.33
CA PHE A 100 -0.72 7.97 2.65
C PHE A 100 0.76 7.65 2.84
N HIS A 101 1.21 7.76 4.09
CA HIS A 101 2.56 7.43 4.52
C HIS A 101 2.54 6.14 5.33
N PHE A 102 3.60 5.36 5.24
CA PHE A 102 3.77 4.14 6.03
C PHE A 102 5.23 3.99 6.44
N GLY A 103 5.45 3.27 7.53
CA GLY A 103 6.79 3.05 8.05
C GLY A 103 6.80 2.70 9.52
N GLY A 104 8.00 2.65 10.06
CA GLY A 104 8.23 2.52 11.49
C GLY A 104 9.64 2.00 11.78
N PRO A 105 10.11 2.18 13.03
CA PRO A 105 11.48 1.87 13.42
C PRO A 105 11.81 0.37 13.40
N GLY A 106 10.80 -0.50 13.35
CA GLY A 106 11.00 -1.92 13.57
C GLY A 106 11.28 -2.22 15.04
N GLY A 107 12.03 -3.28 15.32
CA GLY A 107 12.37 -3.69 16.69
C GLY A 107 11.35 -4.62 17.35
N CYS A 108 10.29 -5.01 16.65
CA CYS A 108 9.33 -5.97 17.18
C CYS A 108 9.88 -7.38 17.04
N THR A 109 9.89 -8.12 18.14
CA THR A 109 10.26 -9.53 18.12
C THR A 109 9.01 -10.38 18.07
N ARG A 110 8.95 -11.28 17.09
CA ARG A 110 7.99 -12.36 17.12
C ARG A 110 8.49 -13.39 18.14
N LEU A 111 7.74 -13.52 19.24
CA LEU A 111 7.96 -14.54 20.27
C LEU A 111 7.74 -15.95 19.70
#